data_AF-A0A7K2HRD3-F1
#
_entry.id   AF-A0A7K2HRD3-F1
#
_cell.length_a   1.000
_cell.length_b   1.000
_cell.length_c   1.000
_cell.angle_alpha   90.00
_cell.angle_beta   90.00
_cell.angle_gamma   90.00
#
_symmetry.space_group_name_H-M   'P 1'
#
loop_
_entity.id
_entity.type
_entity.pdbx_description
1 polymer ?
#
loop_
_entity_poly.entity_id
_entity_poly.type
_entity_poly.pdbx_seq_one_letter_code
_entity_poly.pdbx_strand_id
1 'polypeptide(L)'
;MNESHRPASTGDELRQAAVHVAVTVAFGLLALLVAWASDDGMRTALVVAAPIVVLIGALGALWRTYRNWRAGGKWQTWQGASWLLLAVFIVFLFNTAPALMS
;
A
#
# COMPACT_ATOMS: atom_id res chain seq x y z
N MET A 1 23.30 21.21 -21.89
CA MET A 1 23.15 19.75 -21.71
C MET A 1 22.20 19.57 -20.54
N ASN A 2 20.93 19.26 -20.81
CA ASN A 2 19.85 19.26 -19.81
C ASN A 2 19.91 17.95 -19.01
N GLU A 3 20.05 18.00 -17.69
CA GLU A 3 20.24 16.81 -16.84
C GLU A 3 18.99 15.91 -16.71
N SER A 4 17.89 16.25 -17.39
CA SER A 4 16.56 15.66 -17.24
C SER A 4 16.35 14.29 -17.93
N HIS A 5 17.38 13.71 -18.55
CA HIS A 5 17.28 12.45 -19.33
C HIS A 5 18.30 11.40 -18.91
N ARG A 6 18.50 11.20 -17.60
CA ARG A 6 19.10 9.95 -17.12
C ARG A 6 17.99 8.90 -16.94
N PRO A 7 18.11 7.69 -17.53
CA PRO A 7 17.21 6.59 -17.19
C PRO A 7 17.29 6.35 -15.68
N ALA A 8 16.14 6.24 -15.02
CA ALA A 8 16.07 6.05 -13.57
C ALA A 8 16.93 4.84 -13.15
N SER A 9 17.77 5.03 -12.13
CA SER A 9 18.61 3.94 -11.65
C SER A 9 17.76 2.92 -10.90
N THR A 10 18.21 1.66 -10.82
CA THR A 10 17.51 0.62 -10.03
C THR A 10 17.31 1.05 -8.57
N GLY A 11 18.25 1.82 -8.00
CA GLY A 11 18.15 2.36 -6.65
C GLY A 11 17.00 3.36 -6.48
N ASP A 12 16.76 4.19 -7.49
CA ASP A 12 15.64 5.16 -7.47
C ASP A 12 14.29 4.45 -7.52
N GLU A 13 14.16 3.41 -8.33
CA GLU A 13 12.94 2.60 -8.39
C GLU A 13 12.66 1.87 -7.08
N LEU A 14 13.70 1.30 -6.45
CA LEU A 14 13.58 0.67 -5.13
C LEU A 14 13.14 1.67 -4.07
N ARG A 15 13.76 2.87 -4.06
CA ARG A 15 13.37 3.95 -3.14
C ARG A 15 11.92 4.36 -3.34
N GLN A 16 11.47 4.51 -4.59
CA GLN A 16 10.08 4.86 -4.90
C GLN A 16 9.09 3.78 -4.45
N ALA A 17 9.40 2.52 -4.71
CA ALA A 17 8.58 1.40 -4.26
C ALA A 17 8.52 1.32 -2.72
N ALA A 18 9.65 1.51 -2.05
CA ALA A 18 9.73 1.55 -0.58
C ALA A 18 8.91 2.70 0.01
N VAL A 19 8.98 3.90 -0.58
CA VAL A 19 8.16 5.05 -0.16
C VAL A 19 6.68 4.76 -0.36
N HIS A 20 6.29 4.18 -1.51
CA HIS A 20 4.89 3.81 -1.77
C HIS A 20 4.35 2.83 -0.72
N VAL A 21 5.12 1.79 -0.40
CA VAL A 21 4.77 0.82 0.64
C VAL A 21 4.67 1.52 2.00
N ALA A 22 5.71 2.28 2.39
CA ALA A 22 5.76 2.95 3.69
C ALA A 22 4.58 3.91 3.88
N VAL A 23 4.27 4.73 2.87
CA VAL A 23 3.13 5.66 2.91
C VAL A 23 1.81 4.89 3.03
N THR A 24 1.61 3.85 2.23
CA THR A 24 0.38 3.03 2.28
C THR A 24 0.18 2.41 3.66
N VAL A 25 1.23 1.79 4.21
CA VAL A 25 1.18 1.16 5.54
C VAL A 25 0.97 2.22 6.63
N ALA A 26 1.63 3.38 6.53
CA ALA A 26 1.46 4.47 7.48
C ALA A 26 0.01 4.97 7.52
N PHE A 27 -0.66 5.12 6.38
CA PHE A 27 -2.08 5.49 6.35
C PHE A 27 -2.99 4.41 6.95
N GLY A 28 -2.74 3.13 6.66
CA GLY A 28 -3.48 2.03 7.29
C GLY A 28 -3.32 2.02 8.82
N LEU A 29 -2.08 2.17 9.31
CA LEU A 29 -1.79 2.25 10.75
C LEU A 29 -2.40 3.50 11.39
N LEU A 30 -2.34 4.64 10.70
CA LEU A 30 -2.96 5.89 11.17
C LEU A 30 -4.47 5.73 11.34
N ALA A 31 -5.16 5.07 10.40
CA ALA A 31 -6.58 4.78 10.53
C ALA A 31 -6.88 3.96 11.80
N LEU A 32 -6.06 2.93 12.09
CA LEU A 32 -6.19 2.14 13.32
C LEU A 32 -5.87 2.95 14.59
N LEU A 33 -4.87 3.83 14.55
CA LEU A 33 -4.54 4.71 15.68
C LEU A 33 -5.70 5.67 15.99
N VAL A 34 -6.31 6.27 14.96
CA VAL A 34 -7.48 7.12 15.14
C VAL A 34 -8.68 6.31 15.63
N ALA A 35 -8.89 5.10 15.12
CA ALA A 35 -9.94 4.20 15.60
C ALA A 35 -9.81 3.92 17.10
N TRP A 36 -8.58 3.73 17.58
CA TRP A 36 -8.31 3.47 18.99
C TRP A 36 -8.72 4.64 19.90
N ALA A 37 -8.66 5.88 19.39
CA ALA A 37 -9.09 7.09 20.08
C ALA A 37 -10.56 7.49 19.84
N SER A 38 -11.32 6.67 19.09
CA SER A 38 -12.69 6.99 18.65
C SER A 38 -13.76 6.18 19.41
N ASP A 39 -14.99 6.70 19.41
CA ASP A 39 -16.20 6.03 19.91
C ASP A 39 -16.70 4.92 18.97
N ASP A 40 -17.59 4.04 19.44
CA ASP A 40 -17.92 2.75 18.81
C ASP A 40 -18.24 2.82 17.31
N GLY A 41 -19.14 3.69 16.87
CA GLY A 41 -19.51 3.78 15.46
C GLY A 41 -18.35 4.20 14.55
N MET A 42 -17.57 5.21 14.98
CA MET A 42 -16.41 5.71 14.24
C MET A 42 -15.24 4.72 14.29
N ARG A 43 -15.05 4.05 15.44
CA ARG A 43 -14.05 2.99 15.63
C ARG A 43 -14.28 1.87 14.63
N THR A 44 -15.49 1.32 14.53
CA THR A 44 -15.79 0.24 13.58
C THR A 44 -15.55 0.67 12.14
N ALA A 45 -15.98 1.87 11.76
CA ALA A 45 -15.75 2.40 10.42
C ALA A 45 -14.26 2.50 10.07
N LEU A 46 -13.42 3.00 10.99
CA LEU A 46 -11.98 3.15 10.77
C LEU A 46 -11.23 1.82 10.78
N VAL A 47 -11.64 0.88 11.65
CA VAL A 47 -11.10 -0.49 11.64
C VAL A 47 -11.34 -1.15 10.28
N VAL A 48 -12.56 -1.02 9.72
CA VAL A 48 -12.90 -1.55 8.39
C VAL A 48 -12.20 -0.78 7.27
N ALA A 49 -12.02 0.53 7.39
CA ALA A 49 -11.35 1.35 6.39
C ALA A 49 -9.85 1.03 6.26
N ALA A 50 -9.19 0.66 7.35
CA ALA A 50 -7.76 0.39 7.38
C ALA A 50 -7.29 -0.67 6.34
N PRO A 51 -7.85 -1.89 6.26
CA PRO A 51 -7.48 -2.84 5.21
C PRO A 51 -7.83 -2.32 3.81
N ILE A 52 -8.92 -1.57 3.63
CA ILE A 52 -9.30 -1.02 2.31
C ILE A 52 -8.23 -0.06 1.79
N VAL A 53 -7.70 0.80 2.64
CA VAL A 53 -6.58 1.71 2.30
C VAL A 53 -5.35 0.92 1.84
N VAL A 54 -4.99 -0.13 2.56
CA VAL A 54 -3.84 -0.98 2.20
C VAL A 54 -4.08 -1.71 0.88
N LEU A 55 -5.30 -2.21 0.65
CA LEU A 55 -5.69 -2.87 -0.60
C LEU A 55 -5.56 -1.93 -1.80
N ILE A 56 -6.02 -0.68 -1.67
CA ILE A 56 -5.88 0.34 -2.72
C ILE A 56 -4.39 0.57 -3.03
N GLY A 57 -3.54 0.63 -2.01
CA GLY A 57 -2.09 0.75 -2.21
C GLY A 57 -1.47 -0.46 -2.92
N ALA A 58 -1.90 -1.68 -2.58
CA ALA A 58 -1.46 -2.91 -3.24
C ALA A 58 -1.86 -2.92 -4.73
N LEU A 59 -3.10 -2.54 -5.03
CA LEU A 59 -3.62 -2.42 -6.39
C LEU A 59 -2.89 -1.32 -7.18
N GLY A 60 -2.58 -0.19 -6.54
CA GLY A 60 -1.79 0.89 -7.15
C GLY A 60 -0.38 0.42 -7.54
N ALA A 61 0.28 -0.35 -6.67
CA ALA A 61 1.56 -0.98 -6.99
C ALA A 61 1.41 -2.00 -8.14
N LEU A 62 0.34 -2.79 -8.14
CA LEU A 62 0.11 -3.82 -9.17
C LEU A 62 -0.19 -3.20 -10.53
N TRP A 63 -0.95 -2.10 -10.55
CA TRP A 63 -1.18 -1.30 -11.74
C TRP A 63 0.15 -0.78 -12.31
N ARG A 64 1.07 -0.35 -11.46
CA ARG A 64 2.40 0.10 -11.88
C ARG A 64 3.26 -1.04 -12.41
N THR A 65 3.20 -2.21 -11.79
CA THR A 65 3.77 -3.46 -12.31
C THR A 65 3.27 -3.73 -13.73
N TYR A 66 1.96 -3.68 -13.94
CA TYR A 66 1.35 -3.90 -15.25
C TYR A 66 1.81 -2.87 -16.28
N ARG A 67 1.80 -1.58 -15.94
CA ARG A 67 2.27 -0.53 -16.86
C ARG A 67 3.74 -0.68 -17.22
N ASN A 68 4.61 -1.01 -16.26
CA ASN A 68 6.02 -1.23 -16.50
C ASN A 68 6.25 -2.45 -17.40
N TRP A 69 5.54 -3.54 -17.14
CA TRP A 69 5.59 -4.74 -17.99
C TRP A 69 5.17 -4.44 -19.43
N ARG A 70 4.06 -3.72 -19.62
CA ARG A 70 3.57 -3.30 -20.95
C ARG A 70 4.55 -2.37 -21.68
N ALA A 71 5.36 -1.60 -20.95
CA ALA A 71 6.39 -0.73 -21.50
C ALA A 71 7.76 -1.42 -21.68
N GLY A 72 7.88 -2.72 -21.38
CA GLY A 72 9.16 -3.44 -21.44
C GLY A 72 10.16 -3.04 -20.35
N GLY A 73 9.71 -2.32 -19.31
CA GLY A 73 10.53 -1.86 -18.20
C GLY A 73 10.66 -2.89 -17.07
N LYS A 74 11.39 -2.51 -16.01
CA LYS A 74 11.55 -3.32 -14.80
C LYS A 74 10.25 -3.35 -14.00
N TRP A 75 9.61 -4.52 -13.95
CA TRP A 75 8.32 -4.72 -13.29
C TRP A 75 8.44 -5.48 -11.96
N GLN A 76 9.54 -6.22 -11.77
CA GLN A 76 9.75 -7.08 -10.60
C GLN A 76 9.76 -6.29 -9.28
N THR A 77 10.35 -5.10 -9.26
CA THR A 77 10.37 -4.21 -8.09
C THR A 77 8.97 -3.84 -7.62
N TRP A 78 8.12 -3.40 -8.56
CA TRP A 78 6.74 -3.04 -8.26
C TRP A 78 5.89 -4.26 -7.92
N GLN A 79 6.18 -5.41 -8.53
CA GLN A 79 5.49 -6.65 -8.21
C GLN A 79 5.76 -7.07 -6.76
N GLY A 80 7.02 -7.05 -6.32
CA GLY A 80 7.39 -7.35 -4.94
C GLY A 80 6.71 -6.41 -3.95
N ALA A 81 6.62 -5.12 -4.27
CA ALA A 81 5.86 -4.15 -3.47
C ALA A 81 4.37 -4.48 -3.42
N SER A 82 3.75 -4.90 -4.53
CA SER A 82 2.36 -5.36 -4.57
C SER A 82 2.13 -6.58 -3.69
N TRP A 83 2.99 -7.59 -3.78
CA TRP A 83 2.88 -8.81 -2.96
C TRP A 83 3.03 -8.50 -1.47
N LEU A 84 3.99 -7.64 -1.11
CA LEU A 84 4.16 -7.21 0.27
C LEU A 84 2.92 -6.48 0.78
N LEU A 85 2.39 -5.50 0.04
CA LEU A 85 1.18 -4.79 0.43
C LEU A 85 -0.05 -5.70 0.48
N LEU A 86 -0.14 -6.71 -0.39
CA LEU A 86 -1.20 -7.71 -0.34
C LEU A 86 -1.10 -8.55 0.95
N ALA A 87 0.10 -8.97 1.36
CA ALA A 87 0.30 -9.67 2.63
C ALA A 87 -0.09 -8.79 3.83
N VAL A 88 0.29 -7.51 3.83
CA VAL A 88 -0.11 -6.55 4.88
C VAL A 88 -1.63 -6.36 4.88
N PHE A 89 -2.26 -6.24 3.71
CA PHE A 89 -3.72 -6.17 3.58
C PHE A 89 -4.39 -7.39 4.22
N ILE A 90 -3.90 -8.59 3.93
CA ILE A 90 -4.43 -9.84 4.49
C ILE A 90 -4.34 -9.81 6.02
N VAL A 91 -3.21 -9.38 6.58
CA VAL A 91 -3.05 -9.22 8.04
C VAL A 91 -4.10 -8.26 8.59
N PHE A 92 -4.26 -7.08 7.98
CA PHE A 92 -5.26 -6.10 8.42
C PHE A 92 -6.68 -6.68 8.34
N LEU A 93 -7.02 -7.28 7.20
CA LEU A 93 -8.35 -7.84 6.93
C LEU A 93 -8.75 -8.88 7.98
N PHE A 94 -7.88 -9.84 8.28
CA PHE A 94 -8.18 -10.86 9.29
C PHE A 94 -8.29 -10.28 10.71
N ASN A 95 -7.55 -9.21 11.01
CA ASN A 95 -7.69 -8.51 12.29
C ASN A 95 -8.97 -7.65 12.38
N THR A 96 -9.64 -7.35 11.26
CA THR A 96 -10.94 -6.64 11.29
C THR A 96 -12.13 -7.55 11.60
N ALA A 97 -11.99 -8.88 11.48
CA ALA A 97 -13.10 -9.81 11.63
C ALA A 97 -13.87 -9.68 12.97
N PRO A 98 -13.22 -9.49 14.13
CA PRO A 98 -13.94 -9.29 15.39
C PRO A 98 -14.86 -8.06 15.38
N ALA A 99 -14.45 -6.97 14.72
CA ALA A 99 -15.22 -5.72 14.67
C ALA A 99 -16.49 -5.82 13.82
N LEU A 100 -16.61 -6.84 12.97
CA LEU A 100 -17.82 -7.11 12.18
C LEU A 100 -18.78 -8.08 12.88
N MET A 101 -18.34 -8.73 13.95
CA MET A 101 -19.09 -9.78 14.67
C MET A 101 -19.59 -9.31 16.05
N SER A 102 -19.18 -8.12 16.49
CA SER A 102 -19.59 -7.45 17.73
C SER A 102 -20.78 -6.53 17.53
#